data_AF-A0A973GAB3-F1
#
_entry.id   AF-A0A973GAB3-F1
#
_cell.length_a   1.000
_cell.length_b   1.000
_cell.length_c   1.000
_cell.angle_alpha   90.00
_cell.angle_beta   90.00
_cell.angle_gamma   90.00
#
_symmetry.space_group_name_H-M   'P 1'
#
loop_
_entity.id
_entity.type
_entity.pdbx_description
1 polymer ?
#
loop_
_entity_poly.entity_id
_entity_poly.type
_entity_poly.pdbx_seq_one_letter_code
_entity_poly.pdbx_strand_id
1 'polypeptide(L)'
;DADARTSSAAALESAKGLIRSEVGKQTGVRLTPTLEFIADAVPETAQHLEAALRSAAARDAEVAALAAAAQYAGDADPYKRDADDADDADDADEDEAGVEL
;
A
#
# COMPACT_ATOMS: atom_id res chain seq x y z
N ASP A 1 -1.49 -1.97 30.45
CA ASP A 1 -1.08 -0.69 29.82
C ASP A 1 -2.11 0.43 29.96
N ALA A 2 -3.38 0.25 29.56
CA ALA A 2 -4.39 1.30 29.74
C ALA A 2 -4.58 1.71 31.22
N ASP A 3 -4.75 0.74 32.12
CA ASP A 3 -4.93 1.01 33.56
C ASP A 3 -3.72 1.69 34.20
N ALA A 4 -2.50 1.34 33.76
CA ALA A 4 -1.27 1.97 34.22
C ALA A 4 -1.16 3.43 33.77
N ARG A 5 -1.62 3.75 32.56
CA ARG A 5 -1.70 5.14 32.06
C ARG A 5 -2.74 5.94 32.85
N THR A 6 -3.90 5.36 33.10
CA THR A 6 -4.97 6.00 33.89
C THR A 6 -4.53 6.26 35.33
N SER A 7 -3.90 5.29 35.98
CA SER A 7 -3.40 5.47 37.35
C SER A 7 -2.27 6.51 37.43
N SER A 8 -1.37 6.52 36.44
CA SER A 8 -0.31 7.53 36.33
C SER A 8 -0.87 8.93 36.11
N ALA A 9 -1.86 9.08 35.23
CA ALA A 9 -2.55 10.35 34.99
C ALA A 9 -3.22 10.87 36.27
N ALA A 10 -3.92 10.00 37.01
CA ALA A 10 -4.53 10.35 38.28
C ALA A 10 -3.48 10.78 39.33
N ALA A 11 -2.34 10.10 39.40
CA ALA A 11 -1.24 10.46 40.30
C ALA A 11 -0.66 11.84 39.94
N LEU A 12 -0.41 12.12 38.66
CA LEU A 12 0.11 13.42 38.19
C LEU A 12 -0.87 14.56 38.46
N GLU A 13 -2.16 14.35 38.22
CA GLU A 13 -3.19 15.36 38.51
C GLU A 13 -3.30 15.63 40.02
N SER A 14 -3.17 14.61 40.87
CA SER A 14 -3.16 14.79 42.32
C SER A 14 -1.95 15.59 42.84
N ALA A 15 -0.79 15.45 42.18
CA ALA A 15 0.45 16.11 42.55
C ALA A 15 0.68 17.47 41.84
N LYS A 16 -0.26 17.89 40.98
CA LYS A 16 -0.14 19.07 40.09
C LYS A 16 0.24 20.37 40.79
N GLY A 17 -0.29 20.62 41.99
CA GLY A 17 0.04 21.80 42.78
C GLY A 17 1.49 21.80 43.29
N LEU A 18 1.96 20.63 43.75
CA LEU A 18 3.34 20.43 44.20
C LEU A 18 4.30 20.64 43.03
N ILE A 19 4.02 20.00 41.89
CA ILE A 19 4.84 20.11 40.67
C ILE A 19 4.90 21.56 40.18
N ARG A 20 3.76 22.28 40.16
CA ARG A 20 3.74 23.71 39.79
C ARG A 20 4.63 24.55 40.71
N SER A 21 4.59 24.28 42.02
CA SER A 21 5.41 25.02 42.98
C SER A 21 6.91 24.77 42.77
N GLU A 22 7.29 23.53 42.46
CA GLU A 22 8.68 23.16 42.23
C GLU A 22 9.21 23.75 40.92
N VAL A 23 8.42 23.68 39.84
CA VAL A 23 8.76 24.31 38.56
C VAL A 23 9.00 25.81 38.75
N GLY A 24 8.14 26.49 39.52
CA GLY A 24 8.31 27.91 39.83
C GLY A 24 9.63 28.21 40.57
N LYS A 25 9.98 27.40 41.57
CA LYS A 25 11.25 27.54 42.31
C LYS A 25 12.47 27.33 41.41
N GLN A 26 12.44 26.29 40.56
CA GLN A 26 13.58 25.91 39.73
C GLN A 26 13.79 26.84 38.53
N THR A 27 12.70 27.35 37.94
CA THR A 27 12.78 28.28 36.80
C THR A 27 12.91 29.75 37.22
N GLY A 28 12.66 30.08 38.50
CA GLY A 28 12.75 31.45 39.02
C GLY A 28 11.66 32.39 38.49
N VAL A 29 10.61 31.87 37.83
CA VAL A 29 9.52 32.68 37.28
C VAL A 29 8.61 33.19 38.39
N ARG A 30 8.28 34.49 38.35
CA ARG A 30 7.43 35.12 39.38
C ARG A 30 6.01 34.56 39.40
N LEU A 31 5.46 34.24 38.23
CA LEU A 31 4.13 33.67 38.08
C LEU A 31 4.22 32.37 37.29
N THR A 32 4.09 31.24 37.98
CA THR A 32 4.07 29.93 37.33
C THR A 32 2.70 29.66 36.71
N PRO A 33 2.60 29.41 35.40
CA PRO A 33 1.32 29.12 34.75
C PRO A 33 0.73 27.79 35.23
N THR A 34 -0.54 27.56 34.87
CA THR A 34 -1.16 26.25 35.05
C THR A 34 -0.44 25.21 34.21
N LEU A 35 -0.23 24.02 34.79
CA LEU A 35 0.35 22.88 34.10
C LEU A 35 -0.78 21.98 33.60
N GLU A 36 -0.55 21.23 32.53
CA GLU A 36 -1.44 20.20 32.01
C GLU A 36 -0.57 19.01 31.60
N PHE A 37 -1.00 17.80 31.95
CA PHE A 37 -0.26 16.58 31.62
C PHE A 37 -0.95 15.88 30.45
N ILE A 38 -0.21 15.72 29.34
CA ILE A 38 -0.68 15.06 28.13
C ILE A 38 0.18 13.83 27.92
N ALA A 39 -0.46 12.67 27.73
CA ALA A 39 0.26 11.45 27.40
C ALA A 39 0.84 11.55 25.99
N ASP A 40 2.10 11.15 25.82
CA ASP A 40 2.72 11.06 24.51
C ASP A 40 2.08 9.91 23.72
N ALA A 41 1.42 10.23 22.60
CA ALA A 41 0.73 9.27 21.73
C ALA A 41 1.58 8.83 20.52
N VAL A 42 2.80 9.35 20.39
CA VAL A 42 3.71 9.04 19.28
C VAL A 42 4.12 7.56 19.27
N PRO A 43 4.48 6.92 20.42
CA PRO A 43 4.90 5.52 20.43
C PRO A 43 3.81 4.56 19.97
N GLU A 44 2.55 4.74 20.40
CA GLU A 44 1.42 3.91 20.00
C GLU A 44 1.10 4.09 18.52
N THR A 45 1.06 5.35 18.05
CA THR A 45 0.79 5.66 16.63
C THR A 45 1.85 5.04 15.73
N ALA A 46 3.12 5.10 16.11
CA ALA A 46 4.21 4.46 15.37
C ALA A 46 4.02 2.93 15.28
N GLN A 47 3.70 2.27 16.39
CA GLN A 47 3.45 0.82 16.40
C GLN A 47 2.27 0.42 15.50
N HIS A 48 1.19 1.20 15.50
CA HIS A 48 0.04 0.96 14.63
C HIS A 48 0.40 1.10 13.15
N LEU A 49 1.16 2.12 12.78
CA LEU A 49 1.66 2.31 11.42
C LEU A 49 2.61 1.18 11.00
N GLU A 50 3.55 0.80 11.86
CA GLU A 50 4.45 -0.33 11.60
C GLU A 50 3.70 -1.64 11.38
N ALA A 51 2.68 -1.92 12.18
CA ALA A 51 1.84 -3.10 12.02
C ALA A 51 1.09 -3.09 10.67
N ALA A 52 0.53 -1.94 10.28
CA ALA A 52 -0.13 -1.77 9.00
C ALA A 52 0.83 -1.96 7.82
N LEU A 53 2.02 -1.33 7.88
CA LEU A 53 3.07 -1.47 6.85
C LEU A 53 3.53 -2.92 6.72
N ARG A 54 3.72 -3.62 7.84
CA ARG A 54 4.10 -5.04 7.83
C ARG A 54 3.03 -5.90 7.19
N SER A 55 1.76 -5.66 7.52
CA SER A 55 0.63 -6.37 6.89
C SER A 55 0.52 -6.09 5.40
N ALA A 56 0.76 -4.85 4.97
CA ALA A 56 0.74 -4.49 3.56
C ALA A 56 1.87 -5.18 2.80
N ALA A 57 3.10 -5.11 3.31
CA ALA A 57 4.26 -5.76 2.72
C ALA A 57 4.08 -7.29 2.58
N ALA A 58 3.47 -7.94 3.57
CA ALA A 58 3.17 -9.38 3.50
C ALA A 58 2.19 -9.70 2.36
N ARG A 59 1.10 -8.93 2.23
CA ARG A 59 0.11 -9.12 1.15
C ARG A 59 0.71 -8.83 -0.22
N ASP A 60 1.53 -7.79 -0.33
CA ASP A 60 2.20 -7.46 -1.58
C ASP A 60 3.16 -8.59 -2.00
N ALA A 61 3.88 -9.19 -1.05
CA ALA A 61 4.72 -10.35 -1.32
C ALA A 61 3.92 -11.57 -1.77
N GLU A 62 2.76 -11.83 -1.17
CA GLU A 62 1.84 -12.90 -1.59
C GLU A 62 1.33 -12.68 -3.02
N VAL A 63 0.86 -11.46 -3.34
CA VAL A 63 0.39 -11.10 -4.68
C VAL A 63 1.53 -11.21 -5.70
N ALA A 64 2.73 -10.75 -5.37
CA ALA A 64 3.89 -10.86 -6.24
C ALA A 64 4.25 -12.32 -6.54
N ALA A 65 4.18 -13.20 -5.52
CA ALA A 65 4.41 -14.63 -5.70
C ALA A 65 3.33 -15.28 -6.60
N LEU A 66 2.06 -14.93 -6.41
CA LEU A 66 0.96 -15.40 -7.25
C LEU A 66 1.11 -14.93 -8.71
N ALA A 67 1.45 -13.65 -8.91
CA ALA A 67 1.67 -13.08 -10.22
C ALA A 67 2.86 -13.74 -10.95
N ALA A 68 3.95 -14.04 -10.22
CA ALA A 68 5.11 -14.73 -10.78
C ALA A 68 4.78 -16.14 -11.30
N ALA A 69 3.80 -16.81 -10.68
CA ALA A 69 3.33 -18.13 -11.09
C ALA A 69 2.14 -18.08 -12.06
N ALA A 70 1.56 -16.92 -12.32
CA ALA A 70 0.38 -16.78 -13.14
C ALA A 70 0.70 -16.91 -14.63
N GLN A 71 -0.20 -17.56 -15.35
CA GLN A 71 -0.21 -17.57 -16.81
C GLN A 71 -1.30 -16.62 -17.30
N TYR A 72 -1.02 -15.92 -18.41
CA TYR A 72 -2.00 -15.02 -19.02
C TYR A 72 -3.24 -15.82 -19.43
N ALA A 73 -4.43 -15.29 -19.10
CA ALA A 73 -5.70 -16.00 -19.29
C ALA A 73 -6.22 -16.00 -20.74
N GLY A 74 -5.44 -15.44 -21.69
CA GLY A 74 -5.80 -15.37 -23.11
C GLY A 74 -4.77 -16.05 -24.00
N ASP A 75 -5.21 -16.44 -25.19
CA ASP A 75 -4.32 -16.99 -26.22
C ASP A 75 -3.48 -15.88 -26.87
N ALA A 76 -2.35 -16.27 -27.47
CA ALA A 76 -1.37 -15.34 -28.06
C ALA A 76 -1.92 -14.55 -29.27
N ASP A 77 -2.97 -15.04 -29.93
CA ASP A 77 -3.64 -14.39 -31.06
C ASP A 77 -5.15 -14.28 -30.76
N PRO A 78 -5.61 -13.20 -30.10
CA PRO A 78 -6.99 -13.05 -29.65
C PRO A 78 -7.97 -12.61 -30.76
N TYR A 79 -7.50 -12.42 -31.99
CA TYR A 79 -8.34 -11.98 -33.10
C TYR A 79 -8.62 -13.12 -34.09
N LYS A 80 -9.86 -13.16 -34.61
CA LYS A 80 -10.25 -14.11 -35.64
C LYS A 80 -9.58 -13.70 -36.95
N ARG A 81 -8.77 -14.58 -37.53
CA ARG A 81 -8.33 -14.42 -38.92
C ARG A 81 -9.47 -14.90 -39.80
N ASP A 82 -9.97 -13.99 -40.63
CA ASP A 82 -10.96 -14.33 -41.63
C ASP A 82 -10.33 -15.37 -42.58
N ALA A 83 -10.96 -16.53 -42.68
CA ALA A 83 -10.59 -17.52 -43.66
C ALA A 83 -11.14 -17.04 -45.00
N ASP A 84 -10.32 -16.37 -45.81
CA ASP A 84 -10.53 -16.13 -47.24
C ASP A 84 -9.17 -15.82 -47.89
N ASP A 85 -8.25 -16.80 -47.87
CA ASP A 85 -7.08 -16.82 -48.76
C ASP A 85 -6.75 -18.29 -49.15
N ALA A 86 -7.81 -19.08 -49.36
CA ALA A 86 -7.73 -20.37 -50.03
C ALA A 86 -8.95 -20.50 -50.96
N ASP A 87 -8.66 -20.61 -52.25
CA ASP A 87 -9.57 -20.85 -53.39
C ASP A 87 -10.26 -19.61 -53.98
N ASP A 88 -9.64 -18.99 -54.99
CA ASP A 88 -10.16 -19.03 -56.38
C ASP A 88 -9.23 -18.28 -57.36
N ALA A 89 -8.44 -19.02 -58.12
CA ALA A 89 -7.82 -18.54 -59.35
C ALA A 89 -7.68 -19.72 -60.31
N ASP A 90 -8.82 -20.23 -60.77
CA ASP A 90 -8.90 -21.07 -61.96
C ASP A 90 -9.67 -20.34 -63.08
N ASP A 91 -9.28 -20.62 -64.32
CA ASP A 91 -9.81 -20.18 -65.61
C ASP A 91 -9.50 -18.77 -66.18
N ALA A 92 -8.50 -18.74 -67.07
CA ALA A 92 -8.59 -18.03 -68.36
C ALA A 92 -7.83 -18.80 -69.45
N ASP A 93 -8.55 -19.74 -70.07
CA ASP A 93 -8.57 -20.13 -71.49
C ASP A 93 -7.25 -20.54 -72.21
N GLU A 94 -7.18 -21.83 -72.56
CA GLU A 94 -6.35 -22.39 -73.64
C GLU A 94 -6.95 -22.10 -75.03
N ASP A 95 -6.07 -21.81 -76.02
CA ASP A 95 -6.17 -22.03 -77.50
C ASP A 95 -5.45 -20.86 -78.22
N GLU A 96 -4.51 -20.99 -79.17
CA GLU A 96 -4.12 -22.08 -80.07
C GLU A 96 -2.75 -21.73 -80.74
N ALA A 97 -2.01 -22.78 -81.13
CA ALA A 97 -1.16 -22.91 -82.32
C ALA A 97 0.23 -22.21 -82.46
N GLY A 98 1.28 -23.06 -82.39
CA GLY A 98 2.42 -23.22 -83.34
C GLY A 98 3.38 -22.03 -83.58
N VAL A 99 4.70 -22.19 -83.70
CA VAL A 99 5.49 -23.20 -84.42
C VAL A 99 6.95 -23.12 -83.93
N GLU A 100 7.61 -24.28 -83.95
CA GLU A 100 9.03 -24.57 -83.69
C GLU A 100 10.07 -23.78 -84.54
N LEU A 101 11.26 -23.65 -83.94
CA LEU A 101 12.61 -23.33 -84.45
C LEU A 101 13.00 -21.84 -84.63
#